data_AF-A0A1W9N282-F1
#
_entry.id   AF-A0A1W9N282-F1
#
_cell.length_a   1.000
_cell.length_b   1.000
_cell.length_c   1.000
_cell.angle_alpha   90.00
_cell.angle_beta   90.00
_cell.angle_gamma   90.00
#
_symmetry.space_group_name_H-M   'P 1'
#
loop_
_entity.id
_entity.type
_entity.pdbx_description
1 polymer ?
#
loop_
_entity_poly.entity_id
_entity_poly.type
_entity_poly.pdbx_seq_one_letter_code
_entity_poly.pdbx_strand_id
1 'polypeptide(L)'
;MKYPESVFIIIEDHQCPLYKLGDEFRLSGKALVIEHEDEKKFITTVIVKTPLKKQECRILAGDIADILIKYSSIDKIPAMQIKCGGCTGSVRLEHQHKKTAAMSQSAQSDENDSDKMARLLRNFSIFQTLEEEQIKHLLPFFKLKRLAKGAVVMKKGDPAKDLYIILSGRVEIMEDDGMLIASLGKGEVFGEMSLLSGDPVGATVKVSETLMVLSVNGKKFRNTFNTIPSLQMYFARLLTRRLARSNVARTEELSSGMVGKLTDLPPSEVYQTLKTNQKTGMLILTLSKGPAKLSFKDGDLVHAVYGKMKGREAFFETLKERDGRFRFTPGLPPEEADLPEMGNFMWLLMEGLRRIDEGPETSDTL
;
A
#
# COMPACT_ATOMS: atom_id res chain seq x y z
N MET A 1 15.29 16.77 -14.65
CA MET A 1 15.10 15.35 -15.01
C MET A 1 15.36 15.21 -16.50
N LYS A 2 16.33 14.39 -16.91
CA LYS A 2 16.41 13.94 -18.31
C LYS A 2 16.23 12.42 -18.27
N TYR A 3 15.08 11.97 -18.76
CA TYR A 3 14.92 10.59 -19.22
C TYR A 3 16.03 10.32 -20.25
N PRO A 4 16.52 9.09 -20.43
CA PRO A 4 17.30 8.78 -21.63
C PRO A 4 16.42 9.18 -22.81
N GLU A 5 16.89 10.18 -23.54
CA GLU A 5 16.21 10.76 -24.68
C GLU A 5 17.02 10.36 -25.90
N SER A 6 16.39 9.59 -26.76
CA SER A 6 16.90 9.41 -28.11
C SER A 6 16.45 10.62 -28.93
N VAL A 7 17.40 11.21 -29.64
CA VAL A 7 17.15 12.39 -30.48
C VAL A 7 17.06 11.93 -31.93
N PHE A 8 15.95 12.30 -32.56
CA PHE A 8 15.73 12.13 -33.99
C PHE A 8 15.76 13.50 -34.63
N ILE A 9 16.63 13.67 -35.62
CA ILE A 9 16.81 14.96 -36.32
C ILE A 9 16.30 14.79 -37.74
N ILE A 10 15.51 15.75 -38.22
CA ILE A 10 15.13 15.77 -39.64
C ILE A 10 16.36 16.10 -40.49
N ILE A 11 16.76 15.14 -41.33
CA ILE A 11 17.91 15.24 -42.25
C ILE A 11 17.50 15.45 -43.71
N GLU A 12 16.24 15.20 -44.05
CA GLU A 12 15.67 15.52 -45.36
C GLU A 12 14.21 15.96 -45.20
N ASP A 13 13.80 16.96 -45.98
CA ASP A 13 12.43 17.47 -46.01
C ASP A 13 11.92 17.54 -47.46
N HIS A 14 10.84 16.80 -47.73
CA HIS A 14 10.11 16.83 -48.99
C HIS A 14 8.70 17.38 -48.75
N GLN A 15 8.62 18.71 -48.62
CA GLN A 15 7.37 19.49 -48.49
C GLN A 15 6.55 19.18 -47.22
N CYS A 16 7.21 19.02 -46.07
CA CYS A 16 6.51 18.91 -44.80
C CYS A 16 5.82 20.23 -44.43
N PRO A 17 4.49 20.23 -44.13
CA PRO A 17 3.79 21.46 -43.75
C PRO A 17 4.10 21.92 -42.31
N LEU A 18 4.66 21.05 -41.45
CA LEU A 18 4.78 21.30 -40.00
C LEU A 18 6.22 21.42 -39.50
N TYR A 19 7.17 20.75 -40.15
CA TYR A 19 8.56 20.66 -39.70
C TYR A 19 9.52 20.95 -40.84
N LYS A 20 10.78 21.25 -40.50
CA LYS A 20 11.84 21.61 -41.44
C LYS A 20 13.12 20.86 -41.10
N LEU A 21 14.08 20.88 -42.02
CA LEU A 21 15.43 20.36 -41.81
C LEU A 21 16.04 20.86 -40.49
N GLY A 22 16.60 19.95 -39.70
CA GLY A 22 17.24 20.23 -38.41
C GLY A 22 16.31 20.23 -37.20
N ASP A 23 15.00 20.07 -37.38
CA ASP A 23 14.08 19.93 -36.23
C ASP A 23 14.36 18.64 -35.45
N GLU A 24 14.37 18.76 -34.12
CA GLU A 24 14.65 17.67 -33.19
C GLU A 24 13.39 17.12 -32.51
N PHE A 25 13.24 15.81 -32.54
CA PHE A 25 12.28 15.06 -31.73
C PHE A 25 13.01 14.31 -30.65
N ARG A 26 12.44 14.28 -29.45
CA ARG A 26 13.01 13.55 -28.31
C ARG A 26 12.07 12.44 -27.89
N LEU A 27 12.51 11.21 -28.07
CA LEU A 27 11.81 10.01 -27.62
C LEU A 27 12.32 9.63 -26.24
N SER A 28 11.40 9.49 -25.28
CA SER A 28 11.68 9.03 -23.92
C SER A 28 10.64 7.97 -23.51
N GLY A 29 11.03 7.00 -22.69
CA GLY A 29 10.12 5.92 -22.35
C GLY A 29 10.80 4.63 -21.91
N LYS A 30 10.00 3.67 -21.46
CA LYS A 30 10.44 2.33 -21.07
C LYS A 30 9.44 1.31 -21.58
N ALA A 31 9.94 0.24 -22.21
CA ALA A 31 9.16 -0.93 -22.56
C ALA A 31 9.60 -2.11 -21.67
N LEU A 32 8.62 -2.79 -21.10
CA LEU A 32 8.79 -3.95 -20.23
C LEU A 32 8.07 -5.13 -20.86
N VAL A 33 8.82 -6.17 -21.16
CA VAL A 33 8.28 -7.49 -21.50
C VAL A 33 8.19 -8.28 -20.21
N ILE A 34 7.00 -8.72 -19.85
CA ILE A 34 6.75 -9.58 -18.70
C ILE A 34 6.36 -10.95 -19.25
N GLU A 35 7.15 -11.97 -18.96
CA GLU A 35 6.87 -13.36 -19.34
C GLU A 35 6.31 -14.11 -18.12
N HIS A 36 5.16 -14.75 -18.27
CA HIS A 36 4.53 -15.58 -17.24
C HIS A 36 3.72 -16.70 -17.88
N GLU A 37 4.01 -17.96 -17.54
CA GLU A 37 3.23 -19.15 -17.94
C GLU A 37 2.83 -19.15 -19.42
N ASP A 38 3.82 -19.08 -20.32
CA ASP A 38 3.69 -19.06 -21.78
C ASP A 38 2.99 -17.82 -22.41
N GLU A 39 2.54 -16.84 -21.62
CA GLU A 39 2.07 -15.54 -22.11
C GLU A 39 3.13 -14.44 -21.96
N LYS A 40 3.35 -13.66 -23.04
CA LYS A 40 4.18 -12.45 -23.02
C LYS A 40 3.32 -11.20 -23.00
N LYS A 41 3.40 -10.42 -21.92
CA LYS A 41 2.68 -9.14 -21.77
C LYS A 41 3.66 -7.98 -21.96
N PHE A 42 3.34 -7.09 -22.90
CA PHE A 42 4.16 -5.93 -23.24
C PHE A 42 3.53 -4.66 -22.65
N ILE A 43 4.27 -3.97 -21.78
CA ILE A 43 3.84 -2.70 -21.19
C ILE A 43 4.86 -1.64 -21.58
N THR A 44 4.42 -0.64 -22.33
CA THR A 44 5.26 0.48 -22.75
C THR A 44 4.72 1.80 -22.24
N THR A 45 5.62 2.66 -21.77
CA THR A 45 5.34 4.08 -21.54
C THR A 45 6.19 4.86 -22.54
N VAL A 46 5.54 5.58 -23.46
CA VAL A 46 6.20 6.37 -24.50
C VAL A 46 5.84 7.83 -24.34
N ILE A 47 6.84 8.70 -24.36
CA ILE A 47 6.70 10.15 -24.35
C ILE A 47 7.55 10.69 -25.51
N VAL A 48 6.88 11.23 -26.53
CA VAL A 48 7.51 11.91 -27.66
C VAL A 48 7.38 13.41 -27.42
N LYS A 49 8.52 14.11 -27.33
CA LYS A 49 8.55 15.58 -27.29
C LYS A 49 8.81 16.10 -28.70
N THR A 50 7.90 16.94 -29.17
CA THR A 50 8.00 17.64 -30.44
C THR A 50 8.88 18.90 -30.32
N PRO A 51 9.36 19.44 -31.45
CA PRO A 51 10.07 20.72 -31.47
C PRO A 51 9.28 21.86 -30.79
N LEU A 52 9.98 22.71 -30.03
CA LEU A 52 9.38 23.82 -29.28
C LEU A 52 8.61 24.77 -30.22
N LYS A 53 7.42 25.20 -29.78
CA LYS A 53 6.53 26.16 -30.49
C LYS A 53 6.06 25.72 -31.88
N LYS A 54 6.08 24.40 -32.18
CA LYS A 54 5.50 23.83 -33.42
C LYS A 54 4.25 23.02 -33.11
N GLN A 55 3.33 22.96 -34.07
CA GLN A 55 2.13 22.13 -33.97
C GLN A 55 2.50 20.63 -33.92
N GLU A 56 1.68 19.83 -33.26
CA GLU A 56 1.89 18.38 -33.09
C GLU A 56 1.41 17.61 -34.33
N CYS A 57 2.31 16.83 -34.94
CA CYS A 57 1.95 15.86 -35.97
C CYS A 57 1.79 14.48 -35.36
N ARG A 58 0.54 14.00 -35.25
CA ARG A 58 0.25 12.69 -34.65
C ARG A 58 0.81 11.51 -35.45
N ILE A 59 0.95 11.67 -36.78
CA ILE A 59 1.54 10.64 -37.66
C ILE A 59 3.00 10.44 -37.28
N LEU A 60 3.80 11.51 -37.31
CA LEU A 60 5.22 11.44 -37.00
C LEU A 60 5.48 11.08 -35.52
N ALA A 61 4.63 11.52 -34.60
CA ALA A 61 4.71 11.10 -33.20
C ALA A 61 4.45 9.59 -33.03
N GLY A 62 3.49 9.03 -33.77
CA GLY A 62 3.24 7.58 -33.82
C GLY A 62 4.42 6.80 -34.40
N ASP A 63 4.94 7.24 -35.54
CA ASP A 63 6.09 6.60 -36.20
C ASP A 63 7.32 6.54 -35.27
N ILE A 64 7.56 7.61 -34.50
CA ILE A 64 8.65 7.67 -33.53
C ILE A 64 8.35 6.78 -32.30
N ALA A 65 7.09 6.71 -31.86
CA ALA A 65 6.70 5.87 -30.73
C ALA A 65 6.86 4.36 -31.00
N ASP A 66 6.56 3.93 -32.22
CA ASP A 66 6.69 2.53 -32.66
C ASP A 66 8.13 2.01 -32.60
N ILE A 67 9.11 2.91 -32.67
CA ILE A 67 10.53 2.55 -32.52
C ILE A 67 10.81 2.00 -31.12
N LEU A 68 10.22 2.60 -30.08
CA LEU A 68 10.41 2.11 -28.71
C LEU A 68 9.74 0.74 -28.51
N ILE A 69 8.64 0.49 -29.21
CA ILE A 69 7.98 -0.82 -29.23
C ILE A 69 8.90 -1.86 -29.88
N LYS A 70 9.48 -1.52 -31.05
CA LYS A 70 10.37 -2.41 -31.81
C LYS A 70 11.66 -2.77 -31.07
N TYR A 71 12.27 -1.81 -30.38
CA TYR A 71 13.58 -2.00 -29.74
C TYR A 71 13.51 -2.26 -28.24
N SER A 72 12.33 -2.22 -27.61
CA SER A 72 12.07 -2.49 -26.18
C SER A 72 12.79 -1.58 -25.17
N SER A 73 13.79 -0.80 -25.60
CA SER A 73 14.46 0.23 -24.81
C SER A 73 15.12 1.24 -25.74
N ILE A 74 15.29 2.46 -25.26
CA ILE A 74 15.89 3.58 -26.00
C ILE A 74 17.37 3.31 -26.31
N ASP A 75 18.08 2.69 -25.38
CA ASP A 75 19.51 2.39 -25.52
C ASP A 75 19.79 1.26 -26.54
N LYS A 76 18.75 0.56 -26.99
CA LYS A 76 18.83 -0.50 -28.01
C LYS A 76 18.52 0.01 -29.42
N ILE A 77 18.13 1.28 -29.57
CA ILE A 77 17.79 1.85 -30.87
C ILE A 77 19.12 2.13 -31.61
N PRO A 78 19.48 1.39 -32.68
CA PRO A 78 20.72 1.68 -33.41
C PRO A 78 20.65 3.02 -34.14
N ALA A 79 21.78 3.52 -34.64
CA ALA A 79 21.74 4.61 -35.62
C ALA A 79 20.91 4.13 -36.82
N MET A 80 19.87 4.86 -37.16
CA MET A 80 18.95 4.48 -38.22
C MET A 80 18.32 5.70 -38.86
N GLN A 81 17.84 5.53 -40.08
CA GLN A 81 17.00 6.51 -40.74
C GLN A 81 15.57 5.99 -40.80
N ILE A 82 14.62 6.85 -40.45
CA ILE A 82 13.19 6.56 -40.53
C ILE A 82 12.54 7.57 -41.47
N LYS A 83 11.59 7.12 -42.28
CA LYS A 83 10.76 7.99 -43.11
C LYS A 83 9.39 8.08 -42.46
N CYS A 84 8.86 9.28 -42.30
CA CYS A 84 7.51 9.43 -41.77
C CYS A 84 6.47 8.87 -42.75
N GLY A 85 5.33 8.40 -42.23
CA GLY A 85 4.21 7.86 -43.04
C GLY A 85 3.61 8.87 -44.01
N GLY A 86 3.89 10.17 -43.81
CA GLY A 86 3.51 11.27 -44.69
C GLY A 86 2.03 11.66 -44.59
N CYS A 87 1.74 12.92 -44.91
CA CYS A 87 0.37 13.41 -45.09
C CYS A 87 0.19 14.02 -46.49
N THR A 88 0.98 15.04 -46.81
CA THR A 88 1.14 15.69 -48.13
C THR A 88 2.60 15.82 -48.58
N GLY A 89 3.54 15.60 -47.66
CA GLY A 89 4.98 15.55 -47.87
C GLY A 89 5.61 14.54 -46.90
N SER A 90 6.92 14.31 -47.01
CA SER A 90 7.64 13.34 -46.16
C SER A 90 8.96 13.88 -45.65
N VAL A 91 9.33 13.48 -44.43
CA VAL A 91 10.63 13.81 -43.83
C VAL A 91 11.40 12.53 -43.54
N ARG A 92 12.72 12.60 -43.67
CA ARG A 92 13.62 11.54 -43.20
C ARG A 92 14.29 12.01 -41.92
N LEU A 93 14.20 11.20 -40.88
CA LEU A 93 14.83 11.46 -39.59
C LEU A 93 15.99 10.51 -39.39
N GLU A 94 17.08 11.01 -38.83
CA GLU A 94 18.22 10.20 -38.40
C GLU A 94 18.28 10.11 -36.89
N HIS A 95 18.38 8.89 -36.38
CA HIS A 95 18.74 8.62 -34.99
C HIS A 95 20.25 8.69 -34.83
N GLN A 96 20.73 9.66 -34.07
CA GLN A 96 22.15 9.73 -33.72
C GLN A 96 22.44 8.84 -32.50
N HIS A 97 22.74 7.57 -32.76
CA HIS A 97 23.23 6.66 -31.73
C HIS A 97 24.67 7.03 -31.37
N LYS A 98 24.85 7.86 -30.33
CA LYS A 98 26.17 8.04 -29.72
C LYS A 98 26.61 6.71 -29.10
N LYS A 99 27.41 5.93 -29.83
CA LYS A 99 28.20 4.84 -29.27
C LYS A 99 29.12 5.43 -28.22
N THR A 100 28.82 5.21 -26.94
CA THR A 100 29.82 5.32 -25.89
C THR A 100 30.77 4.13 -26.08
N ALA A 101 31.86 4.35 -26.82
CA ALA A 101 32.88 3.35 -27.09
C ALA A 101 33.64 3.01 -25.79
N ALA A 102 33.90 1.72 -25.59
CA ALA A 102 34.60 1.17 -24.44
C ALA A 102 36.12 1.44 -24.48
N MET A 103 36.71 1.41 -23.29
CA MET A 103 38.14 1.48 -22.93
C MET A 103 38.76 2.87 -22.80
N SER A 104 38.42 3.56 -21.71
CA SER A 104 39.33 3.89 -20.60
C SER A 104 38.51 4.62 -19.53
N GLN A 105 38.69 4.27 -18.27
CA GLN A 105 38.06 4.89 -17.07
C GLN A 105 36.67 4.33 -16.68
N SER A 106 36.76 3.23 -15.94
CA SER A 106 35.90 2.91 -14.80
C SER A 106 35.59 4.15 -13.95
N ALA A 107 34.32 4.59 -13.87
CA ALA A 107 33.69 5.25 -12.71
C ALA A 107 32.36 6.02 -12.99
N GLN A 108 32.03 6.40 -14.23
CA GLN A 108 31.08 7.53 -14.46
C GLN A 108 29.65 7.20 -14.94
N SER A 109 29.26 5.95 -15.17
CA SER A 109 27.88 5.60 -15.58
C SER A 109 26.91 5.38 -14.40
N ASP A 110 27.41 5.01 -13.23
CA ASP A 110 26.59 4.75 -12.04
C ASP A 110 26.16 6.04 -11.33
N GLU A 111 26.87 7.15 -11.55
CA GLU A 111 26.55 8.46 -10.94
C GLU A 111 25.19 8.99 -11.40
N ASN A 112 24.82 8.86 -12.68
CA ASN A 112 23.70 9.62 -13.24
C ASN A 112 22.30 9.01 -12.97
N ASP A 113 22.19 7.69 -12.82
CA ASP A 113 20.95 7.03 -12.41
C ASP A 113 20.82 6.97 -10.88
N SER A 114 21.95 6.86 -10.18
CA SER A 114 21.99 7.02 -8.73
C SER A 114 21.58 8.43 -8.30
N ASP A 115 22.01 9.47 -9.02
CA ASP A 115 21.57 10.85 -8.79
C ASP A 115 20.08 11.04 -8.96
N LYS A 116 19.49 10.45 -10.01
CA LYS A 116 18.05 10.54 -10.27
C LYS A 116 17.25 9.81 -9.20
N MET A 117 17.67 8.61 -8.82
CA MET A 117 17.04 7.86 -7.75
C MET A 117 17.20 8.54 -6.40
N ALA A 118 18.38 9.09 -6.10
CA ALA A 118 18.61 9.86 -4.88
C ALA A 118 17.70 11.10 -4.81
N ARG A 119 17.52 11.81 -5.91
CA ARG A 119 16.57 12.95 -6.00
C ARG A 119 15.11 12.53 -5.84
N LEU A 120 14.70 11.40 -6.42
CA LEU A 120 13.35 10.87 -6.21
C LEU A 120 13.13 10.43 -4.77
N LEU A 121 14.15 9.83 -4.15
CA LEU A 121 14.09 9.35 -2.78
C LEU A 121 13.99 10.49 -1.78
N ARG A 122 14.60 11.66 -2.04
CA ARG A 122 14.43 12.86 -1.21
C ARG A 122 12.98 13.33 -1.02
N ASN A 123 12.04 12.88 -1.87
CA ASN A 123 10.62 13.17 -1.65
C ASN A 123 10.00 12.38 -0.50
N PHE A 124 10.68 11.36 0.05
CA PHE A 124 10.21 10.60 1.20
C PHE A 124 10.93 11.04 2.47
N SER A 125 10.17 11.15 3.56
CA SER A 125 10.61 11.72 4.83
C SER A 125 11.90 11.11 5.40
N ILE A 126 12.14 9.81 5.19
CA ILE A 126 13.33 9.09 5.64
C ILE A 126 14.63 9.54 4.95
N PHE A 127 14.54 10.04 3.71
CA PHE A 127 15.71 10.46 2.94
C PHE A 127 15.93 11.98 2.98
N GLN A 128 15.01 12.75 3.54
CA GLN A 128 15.16 14.21 3.66
C GLN A 128 16.27 14.62 4.62
N THR A 129 16.61 13.75 5.58
CA THR A 129 17.67 13.98 6.56
C THR A 129 19.04 13.46 6.09
N LEU A 130 19.12 12.91 4.87
CA LEU A 130 20.33 12.32 4.31
C LEU A 130 20.90 13.23 3.21
N GLU A 131 22.22 13.31 3.17
CA GLU A 131 22.93 13.97 2.07
C GLU A 131 22.83 13.12 0.79
N GLU A 132 22.95 13.76 -0.38
CA GLU A 132 22.79 13.06 -1.66
C GLU A 132 23.80 11.92 -1.83
N GLU A 133 25.05 12.11 -1.39
CA GLU A 133 26.07 11.06 -1.38
C GLU A 133 25.67 9.89 -0.48
N GLN A 134 25.15 10.17 0.72
CA GLN A 134 24.66 9.13 1.62
C GLN A 134 23.54 8.33 0.96
N ILE A 135 22.57 8.99 0.31
CA ILE A 135 21.48 8.29 -0.39
C ILE A 135 22.05 7.41 -1.52
N LYS A 136 23.00 7.92 -2.31
CA LYS A 136 23.67 7.14 -3.36
C LYS A 136 24.35 5.89 -2.81
N HIS A 137 25.03 6.00 -1.66
CA HIS A 137 25.62 4.85 -0.98
C HIS A 137 24.58 3.82 -0.52
N LEU A 138 23.33 4.22 -0.28
CA LEU A 138 22.25 3.31 0.11
C LEU A 138 21.55 2.63 -1.07
N LEU A 139 21.60 3.22 -2.26
CA LEU A 139 20.89 2.72 -3.44
C LEU A 139 21.12 1.24 -3.75
N PRO A 140 22.37 0.71 -3.71
CA PRO A 140 22.63 -0.70 -3.99
C PRO A 140 21.98 -1.67 -2.99
N PHE A 141 21.50 -1.19 -1.85
CA PHE A 141 20.87 -2.01 -0.83
C PHE A 141 19.36 -2.10 -0.97
N PHE A 142 18.74 -1.27 -1.81
CA PHE A 142 17.31 -1.29 -2.07
C PHE A 142 16.95 -2.28 -3.18
N LYS A 143 15.85 -3.02 -2.98
CA LYS A 143 15.19 -3.81 -4.02
C LYS A 143 13.75 -3.33 -4.20
N LEU A 144 13.38 -3.02 -5.43
CA LEU A 144 12.00 -2.67 -5.79
C LEU A 144 11.11 -3.91 -5.80
N LYS A 145 10.00 -3.88 -5.08
CA LYS A 145 8.98 -4.95 -5.07
C LYS A 145 7.61 -4.37 -5.37
N ARG A 146 6.82 -5.09 -6.18
CA ARG A 146 5.39 -4.83 -6.40
C ARG A 146 4.58 -5.96 -5.78
N LEU A 147 3.60 -5.61 -4.96
CA LEU A 147 2.77 -6.56 -4.22
C LEU A 147 1.30 -6.28 -4.53
N ALA A 148 0.55 -7.33 -4.85
CA ALA A 148 -0.87 -7.23 -5.17
C ALA A 148 -1.71 -6.96 -3.91
N LYS A 149 -2.88 -6.34 -4.10
CA LYS A 149 -3.89 -6.20 -3.03
C LYS A 149 -4.21 -7.57 -2.43
N GLY A 150 -4.32 -7.62 -1.10
CA GLY A 150 -4.61 -8.82 -0.33
C GLY A 150 -3.37 -9.61 0.11
N ALA A 151 -2.19 -9.37 -0.48
CA ALA A 151 -0.96 -10.05 -0.10
C ALA A 151 -0.56 -9.74 1.35
N VAL A 152 -0.08 -10.75 2.08
CA VAL A 152 0.52 -10.58 3.41
C VAL A 152 2.01 -10.33 3.23
N VAL A 153 2.49 -9.16 3.64
CA VAL A 153 3.90 -8.77 3.47
C VAL A 153 4.74 -9.27 4.65
N MET A 154 4.17 -9.20 5.85
CA MET A 154 4.79 -9.65 7.10
C MET A 154 3.70 -10.29 7.95
N LYS A 155 3.99 -11.41 8.60
CA LYS A 155 3.06 -12.10 9.49
C LYS A 155 3.55 -11.99 10.92
N LYS A 156 2.64 -11.75 11.87
CA LYS A 156 2.99 -11.71 13.30
C LYS A 156 3.68 -13.01 13.73
N GLY A 157 4.69 -12.87 14.58
CA GLY A 157 5.52 -13.97 15.07
C GLY A 157 6.66 -14.40 14.14
N ASP A 158 6.64 -14.01 12.86
CA ASP A 158 7.73 -14.34 11.95
C ASP A 158 9.01 -13.55 12.30
N PRO A 159 10.21 -14.06 11.96
CA PRO A 159 11.43 -13.29 12.05
C PRO A 159 11.39 -12.08 11.10
N ALA A 160 11.74 -10.91 11.61
CA ALA A 160 11.85 -9.71 10.77
C ALA A 160 13.10 -9.78 9.87
N LYS A 161 12.87 -9.79 8.56
CA LYS A 161 13.92 -9.98 7.55
C LYS A 161 14.30 -8.70 6.82
N ASP A 162 13.30 -7.90 6.47
CA ASP A 162 13.45 -6.75 5.58
C ASP A 162 12.69 -5.53 6.16
N LEU A 163 13.24 -4.35 5.89
CA LEU A 163 12.59 -3.05 6.06
C LEU A 163 11.93 -2.66 4.73
N TYR A 164 10.78 -1.98 4.77
CA TYR A 164 10.07 -1.53 3.58
C TYR A 164 9.76 -0.03 3.62
N ILE A 165 9.94 0.65 2.49
CA ILE A 165 9.58 2.06 2.27
C ILE A 165 8.53 2.12 1.17
N ILE A 166 7.37 2.72 1.45
CA ILE A 166 6.24 2.75 0.52
C ILE A 166 6.41 3.84 -0.53
N LEU A 167 6.53 3.45 -1.80
CA LEU A 167 6.58 4.39 -2.93
C LEU A 167 5.18 4.78 -3.42
N SER A 168 4.25 3.82 -3.42
CA SER A 168 2.84 4.01 -3.77
C SER A 168 1.99 2.85 -3.25
N GLY A 169 0.69 3.08 -3.07
CA GLY A 169 -0.26 2.11 -2.48
C GLY A 169 -0.34 2.22 -0.97
N ARG A 170 -0.98 1.23 -0.33
CA ARG A 170 -1.23 1.20 1.10
C ARG A 170 -1.14 -0.21 1.69
N VAL A 171 -0.77 -0.26 2.96
CA VAL A 171 -0.84 -1.45 3.80
C VAL A 171 -1.64 -1.17 5.06
N GLU A 172 -2.17 -2.23 5.64
CA GLU A 172 -2.88 -2.26 6.92
C GLU A 172 -2.07 -3.13 7.88
N ILE A 173 -1.82 -2.61 9.09
CA ILE A 173 -1.22 -3.32 10.20
C ILE A 173 -2.36 -3.85 11.05
N MET A 174 -2.41 -5.17 11.24
CA MET A 174 -3.49 -5.87 11.91
C MET A 174 -2.97 -6.71 13.07
N GLU A 175 -3.72 -6.75 14.18
CA GLU A 175 -3.55 -7.76 15.23
C GLU A 175 -4.05 -9.14 14.76
N ASP A 176 -3.75 -10.17 15.54
CA ASP A 176 -4.23 -11.54 15.29
C ASP A 176 -5.76 -11.65 15.30
N ASP A 177 -6.41 -10.77 16.08
CA ASP A 177 -7.86 -10.70 16.22
C ASP A 177 -8.53 -9.92 15.05
N GLY A 178 -7.77 -9.56 14.02
CA GLY A 178 -8.24 -8.81 12.85
C GLY A 178 -8.45 -7.32 13.08
N MET A 179 -8.16 -6.80 14.29
CA MET A 179 -8.17 -5.37 14.55
C MET A 179 -7.16 -4.64 13.67
N LEU A 180 -7.61 -3.58 12.99
CA LEU A 180 -6.73 -2.61 12.36
C LEU A 180 -6.04 -1.73 13.42
N ILE A 181 -4.71 -1.82 13.49
CA ILE A 181 -3.86 -0.99 14.35
C ILE A 181 -3.55 0.34 13.65
N ALA A 182 -3.17 0.26 12.36
CA ALA A 182 -2.80 1.43 11.58
C ALA A 182 -2.90 1.14 10.08
N SER A 183 -3.13 2.19 9.29
CA SER A 183 -2.93 2.17 7.83
C SER A 183 -1.71 2.99 7.49
N LEU A 184 -0.82 2.44 6.64
CA LEU A 184 0.38 3.13 6.17
C LEU A 184 0.32 3.33 4.66
N GLY A 185 0.76 4.49 4.20
CA GLY A 185 0.77 4.89 2.79
C GLY A 185 2.10 5.43 2.30
N LYS A 186 2.07 6.10 1.13
CA LYS A 186 3.24 6.66 0.45
C LYS A 186 4.15 7.46 1.41
N GLY A 187 5.42 7.08 1.44
CA GLY A 187 6.48 7.71 2.24
C GLY A 187 6.57 7.26 3.68
N GLU A 188 5.70 6.36 4.11
CA GLU A 188 5.83 5.67 5.39
C GLU A 188 6.67 4.40 5.26
N VAL A 189 7.17 3.95 6.41
CA VAL A 189 8.13 2.85 6.55
C VAL A 189 7.52 1.77 7.43
N PHE A 190 7.78 0.50 7.16
CA PHE A 190 7.35 -0.60 8.04
C PHE A 190 8.39 -1.72 8.11
N GLY A 191 8.26 -2.55 9.15
CA GLY A 191 9.22 -3.60 9.49
C GLY A 191 10.42 -3.10 10.29
N GLU A 192 10.50 -1.80 10.58
CA GLU A 192 11.61 -1.19 11.32
C GLU A 192 11.59 -1.58 12.79
N MET A 193 10.41 -1.71 13.40
CA MET A 193 10.27 -1.96 14.84
C MET A 193 10.99 -3.24 15.24
N SER A 194 10.63 -4.36 14.61
CA SER A 194 11.23 -5.67 14.86
C SER A 194 12.71 -5.74 14.47
N LEU A 195 13.14 -4.99 13.46
CA LEU A 195 14.57 -4.92 13.10
C LEU A 195 15.42 -4.14 14.12
N LEU A 196 14.83 -3.13 14.77
CA LEU A 196 15.50 -2.29 15.75
C LEU A 196 15.43 -2.89 17.17
N SER A 197 14.28 -3.46 17.56
CA SER A 197 14.14 -4.10 18.87
C SER A 197 14.77 -5.49 18.94
N GLY A 198 14.87 -6.18 17.80
CA GLY A 198 15.33 -7.56 17.72
C GLY A 198 14.22 -8.59 17.98
N ASP A 199 12.99 -8.14 18.27
CA ASP A 199 11.85 -9.01 18.47
C ASP A 199 11.29 -9.55 17.14
N PRO A 200 10.49 -10.62 17.17
CA PRO A 200 9.68 -11.03 16.02
C PRO A 200 8.74 -9.93 15.52
N VAL A 201 8.13 -10.15 14.36
CA VAL A 201 7.11 -9.26 13.81
C VAL A 201 5.94 -9.14 14.80
N GLY A 202 5.67 -7.92 15.28
CA GLY A 202 4.66 -7.69 16.33
C GLY A 202 3.21 -7.70 15.85
N ALA A 203 2.98 -7.44 14.56
CA ALA A 203 1.64 -7.39 13.95
C ALA A 203 1.69 -7.77 12.47
N THR A 204 0.60 -8.31 11.94
CA THR A 204 0.50 -8.74 10.54
C THR A 204 0.33 -7.52 9.64
N VAL A 205 1.08 -7.46 8.53
CA VAL A 205 1.00 -6.37 7.55
C VAL A 205 0.40 -6.91 6.25
N LYS A 206 -0.75 -6.38 5.86
CA LYS A 206 -1.49 -6.79 4.66
C LYS A 206 -1.62 -5.65 3.66
N VAL A 207 -1.51 -5.95 2.38
CA VAL A 207 -1.68 -4.97 1.30
C VAL A 207 -3.15 -4.65 1.09
N SER A 208 -3.56 -3.40 1.29
CA SER A 208 -4.95 -2.95 1.06
C SER A 208 -5.16 -2.30 -0.31
N GLU A 209 -4.09 -1.74 -0.89
CA GLU A 209 -4.02 -1.21 -2.26
C GLU A 209 -2.73 -1.66 -2.93
N THR A 210 -2.74 -1.96 -4.24
CA THR A 210 -1.55 -2.42 -4.99
C THR A 210 -0.30 -1.60 -4.62
N LEU A 211 0.69 -2.29 -4.08
CA LEU A 211 1.78 -1.68 -3.35
C LEU A 211 3.07 -1.73 -4.17
N MET A 212 3.78 -0.60 -4.23
CA MET A 212 5.18 -0.56 -4.64
C MET A 212 6.04 -0.10 -3.48
N VAL A 213 7.09 -0.87 -3.17
CA VAL A 213 8.00 -0.62 -2.05
C VAL A 213 9.45 -0.75 -2.49
N LEU A 214 10.33 0.01 -1.82
CA LEU A 214 11.73 -0.36 -1.71
C LEU A 214 11.92 -1.22 -0.48
N SER A 215 12.64 -2.33 -0.62
CA SER A 215 12.98 -3.24 0.47
C SER A 215 14.47 -3.25 0.74
N VAL A 216 14.87 -3.25 2.01
CA VAL A 216 16.25 -3.36 2.47
C VAL A 216 16.38 -4.55 3.39
N ASN A 217 17.41 -5.36 3.20
CA ASN A 217 17.67 -6.46 4.11
C ASN A 217 18.07 -5.97 5.51
N GLY A 218 17.50 -6.58 6.54
CA GLY A 218 17.66 -6.19 7.94
C GLY A 218 19.11 -6.20 8.46
N LYS A 219 19.98 -7.08 7.95
CA LYS A 219 21.42 -7.05 8.30
C LYS A 219 22.10 -5.81 7.74
N LYS A 220 21.83 -5.50 6.47
CA LYS A 220 22.37 -4.32 5.79
C LYS A 220 21.82 -3.02 6.39
N PHE A 221 20.54 -3.02 6.74
CA PHE A 221 19.89 -1.92 7.44
C PHE A 221 20.57 -1.62 8.76
N ARG A 222 20.79 -2.62 9.63
CA ARG A 222 21.45 -2.41 10.93
C ARG A 222 22.87 -1.84 10.79
N ASN A 223 23.65 -2.35 9.84
CA ASN A 223 25.00 -1.83 9.58
C ASN A 223 24.95 -0.35 9.15
N THR A 224 24.01 0.00 8.27
CA THR A 224 23.80 1.37 7.79
C THR A 224 23.27 2.30 8.89
N PHE A 225 22.33 1.80 9.68
CA PHE A 225 21.70 2.53 10.78
C PHE A 225 22.73 2.96 11.82
N ASN A 226 23.71 2.10 12.11
CA ASN A 226 24.76 2.39 13.09
C ASN A 226 25.79 3.43 12.60
N THR A 227 25.90 3.66 11.29
CA THR A 227 26.91 4.57 10.72
C THR A 227 26.36 5.94 10.34
N ILE A 228 25.03 6.13 10.31
CA ILE A 228 24.38 7.38 9.87
C ILE A 228 23.50 7.96 10.98
N PRO A 229 24.02 8.91 11.79
CA PRO A 229 23.28 9.49 12.93
C PRO A 229 21.94 10.15 12.57
N SER A 230 21.84 10.77 11.39
CA SER A 230 20.60 11.38 10.92
C SER A 230 19.49 10.36 10.66
N LEU A 231 19.85 9.13 10.28
CA LEU A 231 18.92 8.02 10.13
C LEU A 231 18.44 7.52 11.50
N GLN A 232 19.34 7.44 12.49
CA GLN A 232 18.99 7.11 13.88
C GLN A 232 17.98 8.08 14.46
N MET A 233 18.23 9.39 14.29
CA MET A 233 17.32 10.44 14.76
C MET A 233 15.97 10.38 14.05
N TYR A 234 15.95 10.07 12.74
CA TYR A 234 14.71 9.87 12.00
C TYR A 234 13.88 8.74 12.61
N PHE A 235 14.47 7.56 12.82
CA PHE A 235 13.75 6.42 13.39
C PHE A 235 13.36 6.65 14.85
N ALA A 236 14.21 7.30 15.66
CA ALA A 236 13.84 7.68 17.01
C ALA A 236 12.56 8.53 17.02
N ARG A 237 12.51 9.58 16.19
CA ARG A 237 11.30 10.42 16.04
C ARG A 237 10.10 9.65 15.49
N LEU A 238 10.31 8.78 14.51
CA LEU A 238 9.26 7.94 13.94
C LEU A 238 8.65 7.04 15.02
N LEU A 239 9.49 6.35 15.80
CA LEU A 239 9.07 5.45 16.87
C LEU A 239 8.40 6.23 18.02
N THR A 240 8.92 7.39 18.42
CA THR A 240 8.25 8.26 19.40
C THR A 240 6.87 8.68 18.93
N ARG A 241 6.72 9.07 17.65
CA ARG A 241 5.40 9.40 17.08
C ARG A 241 4.47 8.20 17.04
N ARG A 242 4.97 7.02 16.70
CA ARG A 242 4.18 5.78 16.69
C ARG A 242 3.75 5.37 18.09
N LEU A 243 4.65 5.46 19.07
CA LEU A 243 4.34 5.20 20.46
C LEU A 243 3.32 6.22 21.00
N ALA A 244 3.48 7.50 20.67
CA ALA A 244 2.51 8.52 21.04
C ALA A 244 1.14 8.23 20.40
N ARG A 245 1.08 7.88 19.11
CA ARG A 245 -0.17 7.49 18.43
C ARG A 245 -0.76 6.19 18.99
N SER A 246 0.04 5.20 19.33
CA SER A 246 -0.43 3.95 19.92
C SER A 246 -0.93 4.18 21.35
N ASN A 247 -0.26 5.03 22.13
CA ASN A 247 -0.71 5.42 23.46
C ASN A 247 -1.97 6.29 23.39
N VAL A 248 -2.06 7.23 22.44
CA VAL A 248 -3.28 8.02 22.18
C VAL A 248 -4.41 7.13 21.69
N ALA A 249 -4.19 6.21 20.76
CA ALA A 249 -5.18 5.21 20.36
C ALA A 249 -5.62 4.36 21.56
N ARG A 250 -4.69 3.94 22.43
CA ARG A 250 -5.01 3.25 23.68
C ARG A 250 -5.77 4.15 24.67
N THR A 251 -5.49 5.45 24.66
CA THR A 251 -6.12 6.46 25.53
C THR A 251 -7.49 6.86 24.98
N GLU A 252 -7.69 6.88 23.67
CA GLU A 252 -8.96 7.08 22.96
C GLU A 252 -9.82 5.81 23.00
N GLU A 253 -9.21 4.61 23.02
CA GLU A 253 -9.87 3.36 23.39
C GLU A 253 -10.34 3.38 24.85
N LEU A 254 -9.53 3.92 25.76
CA LEU A 254 -9.93 4.19 27.15
C LEU A 254 -10.96 5.33 27.25
N SER A 255 -10.95 6.31 26.32
CA SER A 255 -11.83 7.48 26.34
C SER A 255 -13.17 7.23 25.63
N SER A 256 -13.25 6.26 24.71
CA SER A 256 -14.48 5.84 24.03
C SER A 256 -15.21 4.69 24.74
N GLY A 257 -14.53 4.00 25.66
CA GLY A 257 -15.14 3.58 26.93
C GLY A 257 -15.37 2.08 27.15
N MET A 258 -15.19 1.18 26.18
CA MET A 258 -15.32 -0.28 26.41
C MET A 258 -14.47 -1.10 25.42
N VAL A 259 -13.22 -1.34 25.77
CA VAL A 259 -12.35 -2.34 25.12
C VAL A 259 -11.80 -3.27 26.20
N GLY A 260 -11.84 -4.58 25.97
CA GLY A 260 -11.39 -5.56 26.95
C GLY A 260 -11.41 -7.00 26.44
N LYS A 261 -11.12 -7.94 27.34
CA LYS A 261 -11.22 -9.38 27.08
C LYS A 261 -12.52 -9.93 27.64
N LEU A 262 -13.11 -10.90 26.95
CA LEU A 262 -14.33 -11.58 27.41
C LEU A 262 -14.09 -12.48 28.63
N THR A 263 -12.83 -12.84 28.91
CA THR A 263 -12.44 -13.54 30.14
C THR A 263 -12.55 -12.66 31.38
N ASP A 264 -12.39 -11.34 31.21
CA ASP A 264 -12.42 -10.37 32.30
C ASP A 264 -13.83 -9.79 32.47
N LEU A 265 -14.56 -9.63 31.37
CA LEU A 265 -15.94 -9.13 31.32
C LEU A 265 -16.74 -9.94 30.28
N PRO A 266 -17.57 -10.91 30.70
CA PRO A 266 -18.30 -11.77 29.77
C PRO A 266 -19.31 -10.99 28.93
N PRO A 267 -19.77 -11.52 27.78
CA PRO A 267 -20.66 -10.80 26.86
C PRO A 267 -21.91 -10.23 27.52
N SER A 268 -22.53 -10.97 28.45
CA SER A 268 -23.70 -10.52 29.19
C SER A 268 -23.45 -9.22 29.97
N GLU A 269 -22.31 -9.13 30.66
CA GLU A 269 -21.91 -7.95 31.42
C GLU A 269 -21.54 -6.79 30.50
N VAL A 270 -20.84 -7.06 29.40
CA VAL A 270 -20.55 -6.04 28.37
C VAL A 270 -21.86 -5.42 27.87
N TYR A 271 -22.84 -6.24 27.50
CA TYR A 271 -24.10 -5.75 26.96
C TYR A 271 -24.93 -5.01 28.01
N GLN A 272 -24.96 -5.52 29.24
CA GLN A 272 -25.60 -4.83 30.36
C GLN A 272 -24.95 -3.46 30.63
N THR A 273 -23.63 -3.36 30.54
CA THR A 273 -22.92 -2.11 30.75
C THR A 273 -23.25 -1.10 29.64
N LEU A 274 -23.38 -1.55 28.38
CA LEU A 274 -23.85 -0.70 27.28
C LEU A 274 -25.28 -0.22 27.48
N LYS A 275 -26.17 -1.10 27.96
CA LYS A 275 -27.57 -0.76 28.28
C LYS A 275 -27.67 0.25 29.41
N THR A 276 -26.99 0.00 30.53
CA THR A 276 -27.02 0.86 31.72
C THR A 276 -26.47 2.26 31.40
N ASN A 277 -25.49 2.36 30.50
CA ASN A 277 -24.91 3.63 30.08
C ASN A 277 -25.56 4.24 28.82
N GLN A 278 -26.67 3.66 28.33
CA GLN A 278 -27.41 4.13 27.15
C GLN A 278 -26.50 4.42 25.95
N LYS A 279 -25.52 3.54 25.69
CA LYS A 279 -24.49 3.77 24.67
C LYS A 279 -25.06 3.53 23.27
N THR A 280 -24.78 4.45 22.35
CA THR A 280 -25.09 4.33 20.92
C THR A 280 -23.82 4.10 20.11
N GLY A 281 -23.72 2.96 19.42
CA GLY A 281 -22.54 2.59 18.64
C GLY A 281 -22.46 1.12 18.29
N MET A 282 -21.34 0.73 17.69
CA MET A 282 -21.08 -0.65 17.27
C MET A 282 -20.17 -1.36 18.28
N LEU A 283 -20.59 -2.52 18.74
CA LEU A 283 -19.79 -3.47 19.48
C LEU A 283 -19.29 -4.57 18.54
N ILE A 284 -17.98 -4.74 18.46
CA ILE A 284 -17.34 -5.82 17.72
C ILE A 284 -16.75 -6.80 18.73
N LEU A 285 -17.12 -8.07 18.59
CA LEU A 285 -16.48 -9.16 19.32
C LEU A 285 -15.58 -9.92 18.36
N THR A 286 -14.29 -10.05 18.68
CA THR A 286 -13.44 -11.01 17.98
C THR A 286 -13.44 -12.32 18.75
N LEU A 287 -14.01 -13.34 18.10
CA LEU A 287 -14.27 -14.65 18.67
C LEU A 287 -13.60 -15.73 17.82
N SER A 288 -13.47 -16.93 18.39
CA SER A 288 -12.81 -18.07 17.73
C SER A 288 -13.51 -18.53 16.44
N LYS A 289 -14.84 -18.43 16.36
CA LYS A 289 -15.64 -18.82 15.17
C LYS A 289 -15.77 -17.70 14.12
N GLY A 290 -15.11 -16.56 14.36
CA GLY A 290 -15.17 -15.36 13.53
C GLY A 290 -15.70 -14.14 14.28
N PRO A 291 -15.63 -12.95 13.69
CA PRO A 291 -16.10 -11.74 14.36
C PRO A 291 -17.63 -11.72 14.45
N ALA A 292 -18.14 -11.21 15.57
CA ALA A 292 -19.53 -10.81 15.71
C ALA A 292 -19.64 -9.28 15.76
N LYS A 293 -20.68 -8.75 15.12
CA LYS A 293 -20.99 -7.32 15.11
C LYS A 293 -22.36 -7.12 15.72
N LEU A 294 -22.44 -6.27 16.73
CA LEU A 294 -23.68 -5.86 17.37
C LEU A 294 -23.77 -4.34 17.32
N SER A 295 -24.96 -3.82 17.04
CA SER A 295 -25.20 -2.38 16.95
C SER A 295 -26.22 -2.01 18.01
N PHE A 296 -25.86 -1.00 18.81
CA PHE A 296 -26.65 -0.50 19.92
C PHE A 296 -27.09 0.93 19.66
N LYS A 297 -28.34 1.24 20.01
CA LYS A 297 -28.92 2.59 19.99
C LYS A 297 -29.57 2.83 21.34
N ASP A 298 -29.08 3.84 22.04
CA ASP A 298 -29.49 4.22 23.39
C ASP A 298 -29.46 3.03 24.38
N GLY A 299 -28.50 2.12 24.16
CA GLY A 299 -28.31 0.91 24.94
C GLY A 299 -29.17 -0.29 24.50
N ASP A 300 -30.10 -0.13 23.57
CA ASP A 300 -30.91 -1.20 23.00
C ASP A 300 -30.30 -1.77 21.71
N LEU A 301 -30.49 -3.07 21.50
CA LEU A 301 -29.90 -3.78 20.37
C LEU A 301 -30.75 -3.58 19.11
N VAL A 302 -30.15 -2.99 18.07
CA VAL A 302 -30.81 -2.75 16.76
C VAL A 302 -30.35 -3.71 15.68
N HIS A 303 -29.09 -4.17 15.75
CA HIS A 303 -28.56 -5.13 14.77
C HIS A 303 -27.59 -6.12 15.43
N ALA A 304 -27.58 -7.37 14.95
CA ALA A 304 -26.61 -8.37 15.38
C ALA A 304 -26.29 -9.35 14.23
N VAL A 305 -25.01 -9.66 14.06
CA VAL A 305 -24.49 -10.59 13.07
C VAL A 305 -23.36 -11.40 13.70
N TYR A 306 -23.41 -12.72 13.57
CA TYR A 306 -22.32 -13.60 13.98
C TYR A 306 -22.18 -14.74 12.96
N GLY A 307 -21.09 -14.73 12.19
CA GLY A 307 -20.91 -15.65 11.07
C GLY A 307 -22.03 -15.50 10.04
N LYS A 308 -22.83 -16.57 9.83
CA LYS A 308 -24.00 -16.58 8.94
C LYS A 308 -25.31 -16.21 9.63
N MET A 309 -25.31 -16.13 10.95
CA MET A 309 -26.51 -15.85 11.74
C MET A 309 -26.74 -14.34 11.82
N LYS A 310 -28.01 -13.95 11.85
CA LYS A 310 -28.43 -12.54 11.95
C LYS A 310 -29.55 -12.40 12.99
N GLY A 311 -29.66 -11.21 13.55
CA GLY A 311 -30.72 -10.86 14.50
C GLY A 311 -30.55 -11.57 15.85
N ARG A 312 -31.67 -11.97 16.47
CA ARG A 312 -31.70 -12.53 17.84
C ARG A 312 -30.84 -13.79 17.99
N GLU A 313 -30.85 -14.68 17.00
CA GLU A 313 -30.03 -15.90 17.04
C GLU A 313 -28.53 -15.60 17.06
N ALA A 314 -28.08 -14.59 16.30
CA ALA A 314 -26.70 -14.13 16.38
C ALA A 314 -26.36 -13.59 17.77
N PHE A 315 -27.26 -12.81 18.37
CA PHE A 315 -27.10 -12.30 19.73
C PHE A 315 -26.99 -13.43 20.77
N PHE A 316 -27.89 -14.42 20.74
CA PHE A 316 -27.84 -15.54 21.68
C PHE A 316 -26.57 -16.36 21.55
N GLU A 317 -26.09 -16.59 20.32
CA GLU A 317 -24.85 -17.32 20.10
C GLU A 317 -23.63 -16.57 20.62
N THR A 318 -23.63 -15.24 20.59
CA THR A 318 -22.51 -14.46 21.18
C THR A 318 -22.47 -14.55 22.70
N LEU A 319 -23.60 -14.75 23.39
CA LEU A 319 -23.63 -14.91 24.85
C LEU A 319 -22.96 -16.21 25.32
N LYS A 320 -22.86 -17.21 24.43
CA LYS A 320 -22.21 -18.50 24.73
C LYS A 320 -20.68 -18.41 24.74
N GLU A 321 -20.11 -17.34 24.20
CA GLU A 321 -18.66 -17.19 24.04
C GLU A 321 -18.01 -16.71 25.36
N ARG A 322 -16.93 -17.38 25.76
CA ARG A 322 -16.22 -17.11 27.03
C ARG A 322 -14.80 -16.58 26.85
N ASP A 323 -14.31 -16.58 25.62
CA ASP A 323 -12.97 -16.12 25.26
C ASP A 323 -13.06 -15.27 24.00
N GLY A 324 -12.14 -14.31 23.89
CA GLY A 324 -12.14 -13.30 22.83
C GLY A 324 -11.97 -11.90 23.37
N ARG A 325 -12.09 -10.93 22.46
CA ARG A 325 -11.96 -9.50 22.76
C ARG A 325 -13.20 -8.75 22.31
N PHE A 326 -13.54 -7.70 23.03
CA PHE A 326 -14.61 -6.79 22.64
C PHE A 326 -14.06 -5.38 22.41
N ARG A 327 -14.65 -4.67 21.46
CA ARG A 327 -14.46 -3.24 21.25
C ARG A 327 -15.78 -2.58 20.96
N PHE A 328 -16.10 -1.55 21.72
CA PHE A 328 -17.16 -0.61 21.38
C PHE A 328 -16.61 0.60 20.62
N THR A 329 -17.29 1.01 19.56
CA THR A 329 -17.01 2.22 18.77
C THR A 329 -18.26 3.10 18.73
N PRO A 330 -18.22 4.33 19.25
CA PRO A 330 -19.36 5.25 19.21
C PRO A 330 -19.81 5.55 17.77
N GLY A 331 -21.12 5.71 17.59
CA GLY A 331 -21.73 6.03 16.31
C GLY A 331 -22.15 4.80 15.49
N LEU A 332 -23.24 4.96 14.74
CA LEU A 332 -23.82 3.93 13.89
C LEU A 332 -23.65 4.29 12.41
N PRO A 333 -23.47 3.31 11.52
CA PRO A 333 -23.57 3.53 10.08
C PRO A 333 -24.93 4.14 9.72
N PRO A 334 -25.02 5.01 8.69
CA PRO A 334 -26.29 5.63 8.29
C PRO A 334 -27.40 4.61 8.00
N GLU A 335 -27.04 3.46 7.43
CA GLU A 335 -27.96 2.36 7.11
C GLU A 335 -28.58 1.69 8.36
N GLU A 336 -27.91 1.78 9.51
CA GLU A 336 -28.32 1.15 10.77
C GLU A 336 -28.91 2.16 11.78
N ALA A 337 -28.78 3.46 11.53
CA ALA A 337 -29.24 4.52 12.43
C ALA A 337 -30.78 4.57 12.57
N ASP A 338 -31.48 4.20 11.50
CA ASP A 338 -32.96 4.22 11.41
C ASP A 338 -33.61 2.85 11.63
N LEU A 339 -32.81 1.81 11.95
CA LEU A 339 -33.37 0.49 12.23
C LEU A 339 -34.14 0.50 13.57
N PRO A 340 -35.29 -0.19 13.64
CA PRO A 340 -36.01 -0.36 14.89
C PRO A 340 -35.24 -1.27 15.85
N GLU A 341 -35.44 -1.06 17.14
CA GLU A 341 -34.94 -1.95 18.20
C GLU A 341 -35.48 -3.37 18.01
N MET A 342 -34.64 -4.39 18.26
CA MET A 342 -35.03 -5.80 18.10
C MET A 342 -35.98 -6.33 19.19
N GLY A 343 -36.48 -5.45 20.06
CA GLY A 343 -37.39 -5.73 21.17
C GLY A 343 -36.80 -5.29 22.51
N ASN A 344 -37.49 -5.64 23.60
CA ASN A 344 -37.01 -5.31 24.95
C ASN A 344 -35.65 -5.99 25.20
N PHE A 345 -34.60 -5.19 25.35
CA PHE A 345 -33.24 -5.70 25.53
C PHE A 345 -33.09 -6.56 26.79
N MET A 346 -33.76 -6.20 27.89
CA MET A 346 -33.66 -6.99 29.13
C MET A 346 -34.29 -8.36 28.97
N TRP A 347 -35.40 -8.46 28.24
CA TRP A 347 -35.98 -9.75 27.87
C TRP A 347 -35.01 -10.57 27.01
N LEU A 348 -34.37 -9.96 25.99
CA LEU A 348 -33.38 -10.65 25.15
C LEU A 348 -32.21 -11.20 25.99
N LEU A 349 -31.69 -10.40 26.92
CA LEU A 349 -30.58 -10.83 27.76
C LEU A 349 -30.98 -12.00 28.67
N MET A 350 -32.13 -11.91 29.33
CA MET A 350 -32.60 -12.97 30.22
C MET A 350 -32.95 -14.27 29.47
N GLU A 351 -33.58 -14.17 28.30
CA GLU A 351 -33.85 -15.34 27.46
C GLU A 351 -32.55 -15.99 26.96
N GLY A 352 -31.55 -15.19 26.60
CA GLY A 352 -30.24 -15.69 26.21
C GLY A 352 -29.51 -16.42 27.33
N LEU A 353 -29.54 -15.88 28.55
CA LEU A 353 -28.95 -16.52 29.74
C LEU A 353 -29.68 -17.82 30.10
N ARG A 354 -31.03 -17.82 30.06
CA ARG A 354 -31.85 -19.02 30.28
C ARG A 354 -31.48 -20.15 29.33
N ARG A 355 -31.33 -19.86 28.03
CA ARG A 355 -30.91 -20.83 27.00
C ARG A 355 -29.49 -21.39 27.22
N ILE A 356 -28.61 -20.65 27.90
CA ILE A 356 -27.26 -21.13 28.23
C ILE A 356 -27.33 -22.12 29.39
N ASP A 357 -28.14 -21.82 30.40
CA ASP A 357 -28.31 -22.66 31.58
C ASP A 357 -29.05 -23.97 31.29
N GLU A 358 -30.03 -23.94 30.38
CA GLU A 358 -30.84 -25.11 30.02
C GLU A 358 -30.15 -26.12 29.08
N GLY A 359 -29.02 -25.74 28.46
CA GLY A 359 -28.35 -26.56 27.44
C GLY A 359 -29.18 -26.70 26.15
N PRO A 360 -28.70 -27.41 25.12
CA PRO A 360 -29.51 -27.68 23.94
C PRO A 360 -30.71 -28.54 24.35
N GLU A 361 -31.94 -28.05 24.12
CA GLU A 361 -33.15 -28.85 24.26
C GLU A 361 -32.94 -30.16 23.50
N THR A 362 -32.79 -31.26 24.24
CA THR A 362 -32.90 -32.60 23.67
C THR A 362 -34.33 -32.71 23.16
N SER A 363 -34.52 -32.55 21.86
CA SER A 363 -35.74 -32.91 21.16
C SER A 363 -35.89 -34.43 21.21
N ASP A 364 -36.24 -34.97 22.37
CA ASP A 364 -36.84 -36.31 22.46
C ASP A 364 -38.22 -36.20 21.80
N THR A 365 -38.22 -36.53 20.52
CA THR A 365 -39.42 -36.76 19.72
C THR A 365 -39.96 -38.13 20.12
N LEU A 366 -41.16 -38.12 20.69
CA LEU A 366 -42.06 -39.27 20.81
C LEU A 366 -42.43 -39.84 19.44
#